data_AF-A0A9Q3VXA8-F1
#
_entry.id   AF-A0A9Q3VXA8-F1
#
_cell.length_a   1.000
_cell.length_b   1.000
_cell.length_c   1.000
_cell.angle_alpha   90.00
_cell.angle_beta   90.00
_cell.angle_gamma   90.00
#
_symmetry.space_group_name_H-M   'P 1'
#
loop_
_entity.id
_entity.type
_entity.pdbx_description
1 polymer ?
#
loop_
_entity_poly.entity_id
_entity_poly.type
_entity_poly.pdbx_seq_one_letter_code
_entity_poly.pdbx_strand_id
1 'polypeptide(L)'
;MKRTLAVLLTVAALTAPLAGCSSKSKNVTGTVVSKNTDHECKTKKKGTKRTRSCHTEYELMVRPKGGDEQEVDVSYSAYDNCVEGSTYPKCTTR
;
A
#
# COMPACT_ATOMS: atom_id res chain seq x y z
N MET A 1 -29.27 12.24 -47.14
CA MET A 1 -28.01 11.50 -47.38
C MET A 1 -27.71 10.68 -46.13
N LYS A 2 -27.40 9.39 -46.32
CA LYS A 2 -27.10 8.41 -45.28
C LYS A 2 -25.71 8.66 -44.69
N ARG A 3 -25.54 8.43 -43.39
CA ARG A 3 -24.39 7.77 -42.72
C ARG A 3 -24.49 7.99 -41.20
N THR A 4 -25.26 7.14 -40.52
CA THR A 4 -25.16 6.93 -39.08
C THR A 4 -23.94 6.04 -38.83
N LEU A 5 -22.89 6.64 -38.25
CA LEU A 5 -21.70 5.92 -37.81
C LEU A 5 -22.02 5.18 -36.51
N ALA A 6 -22.16 3.86 -36.59
CA ALA A 6 -22.17 2.99 -35.43
C ALA A 6 -20.73 2.80 -34.95
N VAL A 7 -20.36 3.48 -33.86
CA VAL A 7 -19.10 3.24 -33.15
C VAL A 7 -19.37 2.12 -32.15
N LEU A 8 -18.89 0.92 -32.48
CA LEU A 8 -18.85 -0.24 -31.59
C LEU A 8 -17.87 0.06 -30.45
N LEU A 9 -18.40 0.35 -29.26
CA LEU A 9 -17.65 0.40 -28.02
C LEU A 9 -17.31 -1.04 -27.59
N THR A 10 -16.14 -1.53 -28.00
CA THR A 10 -15.55 -2.73 -27.40
C THR A 10 -15.03 -2.36 -26.02
N VAL A 11 -15.86 -2.55 -24.98
CA VAL A 11 -15.41 -2.50 -23.60
C VAL A 11 -14.56 -3.74 -23.36
N ALA A 12 -13.25 -3.60 -23.59
CA ALA A 12 -12.28 -4.56 -23.11
C ALA A 12 -12.26 -4.44 -21.58
N ALA A 13 -13.11 -5.24 -20.92
CA ALA A 13 -13.02 -5.46 -19.49
C ALA A 13 -11.67 -6.17 -19.25
N LEU A 14 -10.65 -5.37 -18.95
CA LEU A 14 -9.42 -5.83 -18.34
C LEU A 14 -9.80 -6.43 -16.99
N THR A 15 -10.12 -7.73 -16.98
CA THR A 15 -10.11 -8.55 -15.78
C THR A 15 -8.64 -8.72 -15.38
N ALA A 16 -8.04 -7.64 -14.88
CA ALA A 16 -6.83 -7.76 -14.11
C ALA A 16 -7.20 -8.68 -12.93
N PRO A 17 -6.50 -9.81 -12.72
CA PRO A 17 -6.67 -10.53 -11.49
C PRO A 17 -6.36 -9.53 -10.38
N LEU A 18 -7.34 -9.31 -9.50
CA LEU A 18 -7.13 -8.71 -8.20
C LEU A 18 -6.10 -9.61 -7.52
N ALA A 19 -4.82 -9.31 -7.73
CA ALA A 19 -3.72 -9.93 -7.04
C ALA A 19 -4.04 -9.65 -5.57
N GLY A 20 -4.56 -10.68 -4.90
CA GLY A 20 -5.04 -10.57 -3.54
C GLY A 20 -3.94 -9.91 -2.73
N CYS A 21 -4.29 -8.81 -2.07
CA CYS A 21 -3.43 -8.08 -1.16
C CYS A 21 -3.01 -9.04 -0.05
N SER A 22 -1.99 -9.84 -0.31
CA SER A 22 -1.37 -10.69 0.68
C SER A 22 -0.53 -9.75 1.51
N SER A 23 -0.94 -9.52 2.74
CA SER A 23 -0.23 -8.79 3.80
C SER A 23 1.11 -9.48 4.19
N LYS A 24 1.68 -10.29 3.30
CA LYS A 24 2.99 -10.87 3.45
C LYS A 24 3.99 -9.79 3.11
N SER A 25 4.80 -9.40 4.10
CA SER A 25 5.93 -8.50 3.92
C SER A 25 6.70 -8.91 2.67
N LYS A 26 6.63 -8.08 1.62
CA LYS A 26 7.41 -8.32 0.41
C LYS A 26 8.89 -8.17 0.79
N ASN A 27 9.72 -9.11 0.37
CA ASN A 27 11.16 -9.02 0.60
C ASN A 27 11.76 -8.03 -0.42
N VAL A 28 11.57 -6.74 -0.16
CA VAL A 28 12.05 -5.63 -0.99
C VAL A 28 13.37 -5.12 -0.41
N THR A 29 14.32 -4.79 -1.29
CA THR A 29 15.57 -4.11 -0.93
C THR A 29 15.73 -2.91 -1.85
N GLY A 30 16.09 -1.75 -1.31
CA GLY A 30 16.19 -0.53 -2.10
C GLY A 30 16.31 0.72 -1.23
N THR A 31 16.13 1.88 -1.86
CA THR A 31 16.17 3.17 -1.17
C THR A 31 14.78 3.54 -0.68
N VAL A 32 14.64 3.93 0.57
CA VAL A 32 13.40 4.52 1.10
C VAL A 32 13.18 5.86 0.41
N VAL A 33 12.03 6.07 -0.22
CA VAL A 33 11.70 7.32 -0.93
C VAL A 33 10.62 8.12 -0.24
N SER A 34 9.77 7.47 0.56
CA SER A 34 8.82 8.15 1.45
C SER A 34 8.37 7.22 2.58
N LYS A 35 7.69 7.80 3.56
CA LYS A 35 7.14 7.13 4.74
C LYS A 35 5.67 7.49 4.90
N ASN A 36 4.80 6.52 5.17
CA ASN A 36 3.37 6.75 5.40
C ASN A 36 2.88 6.10 6.70
N THR A 37 1.80 6.62 7.27
CA THR A 37 1.18 6.06 8.49
C THR A 37 -0.32 6.17 8.42
N ASP A 38 -0.98 5.03 8.51
CA ASP A 38 -2.43 4.93 8.39
C ASP A 38 -3.04 4.59 9.75
N HIS A 39 -3.85 5.53 10.28
CA HIS A 39 -4.51 5.35 11.57
C HIS A 39 -5.99 5.04 11.38
N GLU A 40 -6.36 3.80 11.61
CA GLU A 40 -7.73 3.32 11.44
C GLU A 40 -8.38 2.95 12.78
N CYS A 41 -9.58 3.49 13.04
CA CYS A 41 -10.40 3.11 14.19
C CYS A 41 -11.69 2.42 13.75
N LYS A 42 -11.89 1.18 14.20
CA LYS A 42 -13.09 0.39 13.97
C LYS A 42 -13.93 0.38 15.25
N THR A 43 -15.17 0.88 15.14
CA THR A 43 -16.14 0.85 16.25
C THR A 43 -17.19 -0.23 15.98
N LYS A 44 -17.32 -1.19 16.88
CA LYS A 44 -18.32 -2.26 16.82
C LYS A 44 -19.39 -2.01 17.89
N LYS A 45 -20.65 -2.22 17.55
CA LYS A 45 -21.80 -2.16 18.46
C LYS A 45 -22.41 -3.55 18.58
N LYS A 46 -22.60 -4.04 19.81
CA LYS A 46 -23.31 -5.30 20.09
C LYS A 46 -24.35 -5.04 21.16
N GLY A 47 -25.62 -4.99 20.76
CA GLY A 47 -26.71 -4.53 21.62
C GLY A 47 -26.50 -3.08 22.05
N THR A 48 -26.50 -2.82 23.36
CA THR A 48 -26.21 -1.49 23.94
C THR A 48 -24.71 -1.21 24.12
N LYS A 49 -23.85 -2.23 24.03
CA LYS A 49 -22.40 -2.08 24.23
C LYS A 49 -21.72 -1.60 22.94
N ARG A 50 -20.77 -0.67 23.09
CA ARG A 50 -19.94 -0.12 22.01
C ARG A 50 -18.46 -0.32 22.36
N THR A 51 -17.71 -0.91 21.45
CA THR A 51 -16.27 -1.13 21.59
C THR A 51 -15.54 -0.45 20.43
N ARG A 52 -14.51 0.34 20.74
CA ARG A 52 -13.63 0.98 19.74
C ARG A 52 -12.27 0.32 19.78
N SER A 53 -11.75 -0.06 18.62
CA SER A 53 -10.40 -0.58 18.45
C SER A 53 -9.72 0.28 17.39
N CYS A 54 -8.52 0.77 17.69
CA CYS A 54 -7.72 1.51 16.72
C CYS A 54 -6.44 0.72 16.42
N HIS A 55 -5.97 0.82 15.18
CA HIS A 55 -4.72 0.25 14.70
C HIS A 55 -4.00 1.33 13.90
N THR A 56 -2.67 1.28 13.94
CA THR A 56 -1.81 2.17 13.16
C THR A 56 -0.92 1.28 12.32
N GLU A 57 -0.93 1.50 11.02
CA GLU A 57 -0.10 0.79 10.04
C GLU A 57 1.04 1.73 9.63
N TYR A 58 2.24 1.16 9.46
CA TYR A 58 3.44 1.91 9.14
C TYR A 58 4.01 1.38 7.83
N GLU A 59 4.23 2.27 6.88
CA GLU A 59 4.59 1.89 5.52
C GLU A 59 5.82 2.66 5.07
N LEU A 60 6.66 1.98 4.29
CA LEU A 60 7.77 2.60 3.57
C LEU A 60 7.53 2.42 2.07
N MET A 61 7.66 3.50 1.30
CA MET A 61 7.86 3.37 -0.14
C MET A 61 9.34 3.12 -0.39
N VAL A 62 9.65 1.99 -1.02
CA VAL A 62 11.01 1.57 -1.32
C VAL A 62 11.19 1.49 -2.83
N ARG A 63 12.22 2.16 -3.37
CA ARG A 63 12.63 2.07 -4.77
C ARG A 63 13.78 1.08 -4.92
N PRO A 64 13.56 -0.12 -5.50
CA PRO A 64 14.62 -1.04 -5.85
C PRO A 64 15.49 -0.49 -6.97
N LYS A 65 16.73 -0.98 -7.08
CA LYS A 65 17.61 -0.60 -8.18
C LYS A 65 17.04 -1.05 -9.52
N GLY A 66 16.68 -0.09 -10.36
CA GLY A 66 16.11 -0.36 -11.70
C GLY A 66 14.67 -0.86 -11.69
N GLY A 67 13.94 -0.70 -10.58
CA GLY A 67 12.54 -1.11 -10.45
C GLY A 67 11.60 0.05 -10.11
N ASP A 68 10.30 -0.26 -10.08
CA ASP A 68 9.26 0.65 -9.62
C ASP A 68 9.20 0.73 -8.09
N GLU A 69 8.63 1.81 -7.56
CA GLU A 69 8.41 1.95 -6.11
C GLU A 69 7.47 0.87 -5.62
N GLN A 70 7.77 0.36 -4.44
CA GLN A 70 6.98 -0.66 -3.78
C GLN A 70 6.71 -0.21 -2.36
N GLU A 71 5.43 -0.21 -2.01
CA GLU A 71 4.97 -0.09 -0.63
C GLU A 71 5.31 -1.35 0.14
N VAL A 72 5.80 -1.16 1.37
CA VAL A 72 6.17 -2.22 2.28
C VAL A 72 5.62 -1.90 3.66
N ASP A 73 4.73 -2.75 4.15
CA ASP A 73 4.27 -2.74 5.54
C ASP A 73 5.43 -3.11 6.47
N VAL A 74 5.66 -2.29 7.49
CA VAL A 74 6.74 -2.47 8.45
C VAL A 74 6.23 -2.31 9.88
N SER A 75 7.01 -2.86 10.83
CA SER A 75 6.80 -2.54 12.25
C SER A 75 7.10 -1.07 12.53
N TYR A 76 6.53 -0.52 13.61
CA TYR A 76 6.88 0.81 14.11
C TYR A 76 8.39 0.99 14.28
N SER A 77 9.09 -0.01 14.82
CA SER A 77 10.54 0.05 14.98
C SER A 77 11.25 0.19 13.64
N ALA A 78 10.93 -0.65 12.65
CA ALA A 78 11.54 -0.52 11.33
C ALA A 78 11.20 0.84 10.67
N TYR A 79 9.97 1.32 10.85
CA TYR A 79 9.57 2.65 10.39
C TYR A 79 10.40 3.76 11.03
N ASP A 80 10.59 3.75 12.35
CA ASP A 80 11.39 4.71 13.10
C ASP A 80 12.88 4.66 12.69
N ASN A 81 13.39 3.45 12.45
CA ASN A 81 14.77 3.22 12.03
C ASN A 81 15.09 3.79 10.64
N CYS A 82 14.08 4.03 9.81
CA CYS A 82 14.24 4.45 8.41
C CYS A 82 13.97 5.94 8.22
N VAL A 83 14.76 6.57 7.35
CA VAL A 83 14.50 7.91 6.79
C VAL A 83 14.59 7.87 5.27
N GLU A 84 14.01 8.85 4.59
CA GLU A 84 14.15 8.98 3.14
C GLU A 84 15.63 9.02 2.72
N GLY A 85 15.96 8.35 1.62
CA GLY A 85 17.33 8.15 1.15
C GLY A 85 18.08 6.99 1.81
N SER A 86 17.60 6.43 2.93
CA SER A 86 18.23 5.29 3.58
C SER A 86 18.02 3.98 2.81
N THR A 87 18.90 3.01 3.01
CA THR A 87 18.81 1.69 2.36
C THR A 87 17.97 0.73 3.22
N TYR A 88 16.79 0.38 2.74
CA TYR A 88 15.94 -0.68 3.28
C TYR A 88 16.42 -2.07 2.77
N PRO A 89 16.39 -3.15 3.58
CA PRO A 89 15.75 -3.27 4.90
C PRO A 89 16.58 -2.79 6.08
N LYS A 90 17.87 -2.49 5.91
CA LYS A 90 18.74 -2.15 7.05
C LYS A 90 18.95 -0.65 7.17
N CYS A 91 17.81 0.01 7.28
CA CYS A 91 17.66 1.31 7.90
C CYS A 91 18.31 1.36 9.28
N THR A 92 18.64 2.57 9.68
CA THR A 92 19.91 2.87 10.35
C THR A 92 19.83 3.15 11.83
N THR A 93 18.64 3.18 12.44
CA THR A 93 18.37 3.62 13.83
C THR A 93 19.58 4.20 14.58
N ARG A 94 19.67 5.51 14.76
CA ARG A 94 18.78 6.37 15.54
C ARG A 94 19.15 7.82 15.25
#